data_AF-A0A383BFX0-F1
#
_entry.id   AF-A0A383BFX0-F1
#
_cell.length_a   1.000
_cell.length_b   1.000
_cell.length_c   1.000
_cell.angle_alpha   90.00
_cell.angle_beta   90.00
_cell.angle_gamma   90.00
#
_symmetry.space_group_name_H-M   'P 1'
#
loop_
_entity.id
_entity.type
_entity.pdbx_description
1 polymer ?
#
loop_
_entity_poly.entity_id
_entity_poly.type
_entity_poly.pdbx_seq_one_letter_code
_entity_poly.pdbx_strand_id
1 'polypeptide(L)'
;DLHFYRSTPTELGIRKGLVVGHEPSGIVRKTGSGATMFQIGDRVTVNHTLGCGKCMYCFQGETVLCAENRGIAIAGYGGDTNLLAIPETTCIPLIDNLSFIDGTFVACTGATAYNAAKRVISNDENNIAIFGLGPVGLSCILILQKMGAYVVGIDPNSKRREFAASLGVTNVSDFDTIINLKKQSPNLSGFNGSIETSGSFFAQSVAIDILAPKGRAVYLGLSKGKPSISPEQFIHKQITIIGSKV
;
A
#
# COMPACT_ATOMS: atom_id res chain seq x y z
N ASP A 1 5.61 4.87 10.62
CA ASP A 1 6.36 5.38 11.80
C ASP A 1 6.35 6.89 11.99
N LEU A 2 6.46 7.73 10.96
CA LEU A 2 6.46 9.19 11.17
C LEU A 2 5.20 9.75 11.84
N HIS A 3 4.05 9.10 11.69
CA HIS A 3 2.86 9.45 12.48
C HIS A 3 3.08 9.24 13.99
N PHE A 4 3.80 8.18 14.39
CA PHE A 4 4.18 7.95 15.79
C PHE A 4 5.17 9.00 16.30
N TYR A 5 6.05 9.48 15.44
CA TYR A 5 7.00 10.54 15.78
C TYR A 5 6.34 11.91 15.89
N ARG A 6 5.39 12.23 15.00
CA ARG A 6 4.77 13.56 14.90
C ARG A 6 3.53 13.73 15.77
N SER A 7 2.97 12.65 16.31
CA SER A 7 1.82 12.69 17.21
C SER A 7 2.24 12.30 18.62
N THR A 8 1.52 12.83 19.60
CA THR A 8 1.70 12.47 21.01
C THR A 8 1.17 11.06 21.28
N PRO A 9 1.69 10.35 22.28
CA PRO A 9 1.15 9.05 22.69
C PRO A 9 -0.35 9.08 23.00
N THR A 10 -0.84 10.19 23.56
CA THR A 10 -2.26 10.42 23.85
C THR A 10 -3.11 10.46 22.58
N GLU A 11 -2.67 11.15 21.53
CA GLU A 11 -3.37 11.23 20.24
C GLU A 11 -3.44 9.89 19.52
N LEU A 12 -2.46 9.01 19.78
CA LEU A 12 -2.37 7.68 19.19
C LEU A 12 -3.04 6.60 20.06
N GLY A 13 -3.46 6.94 21.29
CA GLY A 13 -4.00 5.98 22.25
C GLY A 13 -2.98 4.92 22.71
N ILE A 14 -1.68 5.25 22.70
CA ILE A 14 -0.59 4.31 22.99
C ILE A 14 0.11 4.62 24.32
N ARG A 15 0.73 3.60 24.92
CA ARG A 15 1.53 3.73 26.14
C ARG A 15 2.89 4.38 25.84
N LYS A 16 3.44 5.14 26.81
CA LYS A 16 4.81 5.68 26.73
C LYS A 16 5.85 4.54 26.76
N GLY A 17 6.97 4.72 26.06
CA GLY A 17 8.11 3.79 26.07
C GLY A 17 8.02 2.60 25.11
N LEU A 18 7.14 2.65 24.10
CA LEU A 18 7.08 1.63 23.05
C LEU A 18 8.23 1.79 22.05
N VAL A 19 8.87 0.66 21.71
CA VAL A 19 9.74 0.57 20.53
C VAL A 19 8.86 0.69 19.29
N VAL A 20 9.24 1.53 18.34
CA VAL A 20 8.51 1.76 17.07
C VAL A 20 9.08 0.89 15.96
N GLY A 21 8.64 1.10 14.72
CA GLY A 21 9.06 0.32 13.56
C GLY A 21 8.12 -0.86 13.31
N HIS A 22 7.70 -1.01 12.07
CA HIS A 22 6.73 -2.03 11.67
C HIS A 22 7.13 -2.80 10.41
N GLU A 23 8.38 -2.67 9.97
CA GLU A 23 8.89 -3.38 8.79
C GLU A 23 10.11 -4.28 9.10
N PRO A 24 10.12 -5.08 10.20
CA PRO A 24 11.32 -5.84 10.55
C PRO A 24 11.52 -7.06 9.64
N SER A 25 12.79 -7.35 9.36
CA SER A 25 13.27 -8.57 8.71
C SER A 25 14.57 -9.02 9.38
N GLY A 26 14.84 -10.34 9.38
CA GLY A 26 16.02 -10.87 10.07
C GLY A 26 16.10 -12.39 10.11
N ILE A 27 16.92 -12.90 11.03
CA ILE A 27 17.17 -14.33 11.21
C ILE A 27 16.57 -14.79 12.53
N VAL A 28 15.90 -15.95 12.52
CA VAL A 28 15.39 -16.59 13.72
C VAL A 28 16.56 -17.01 14.61
N ARG A 29 16.72 -16.32 15.75
CA ARG A 29 17.79 -16.60 16.72
C ARG A 29 17.40 -17.62 17.79
N LYS A 30 16.12 -17.70 18.12
CA LYS A 30 15.55 -18.61 19.14
C LYS A 30 14.06 -18.80 18.88
N THR A 31 13.56 -20.00 19.15
CA THR A 31 12.13 -20.35 19.07
C THR A 31 11.54 -20.55 20.48
N GLY A 32 10.25 -20.27 20.62
CA GLY A 32 9.48 -20.66 21.80
C GLY A 32 9.16 -22.16 21.77
N SER A 33 8.86 -22.77 22.92
CA SER A 33 8.58 -24.21 23.00
C SER A 33 7.36 -24.69 22.21
N GLY A 34 6.42 -23.78 21.93
CA GLY A 34 5.24 -24.06 21.11
C GLY A 34 5.37 -23.62 19.65
N ALA A 35 6.53 -23.08 19.24
CA ALA A 35 6.76 -22.66 17.86
C ALA A 35 7.04 -23.87 16.98
N THR A 36 6.39 -23.94 15.82
CA THR A 36 6.45 -25.10 14.91
C THR A 36 6.69 -24.73 13.45
N MET A 37 6.54 -23.46 13.08
CA MET A 37 6.63 -22.99 11.70
C MET A 37 8.04 -22.62 11.26
N PHE A 38 8.92 -22.27 12.20
CA PHE A 38 10.28 -21.81 11.93
C PHE A 38 11.29 -22.39 12.90
N GLN A 39 12.55 -22.48 12.46
CA GLN A 39 13.70 -22.96 13.23
C GLN A 39 14.82 -21.92 13.26
N ILE A 40 15.79 -22.13 14.16
CA ILE A 40 16.97 -21.27 14.27
C ILE A 40 17.72 -21.23 12.93
N GLY A 41 18.05 -20.03 12.45
CA GLY A 41 18.73 -19.82 11.18
C GLY A 41 17.81 -19.43 10.03
N ASP A 42 16.50 -19.66 10.15
CA ASP A 42 15.54 -19.26 9.10
C ASP A 42 15.53 -17.74 8.92
N ARG A 43 15.42 -17.33 7.65
CA ARG A 43 15.27 -15.93 7.25
C ARG A 43 13.79 -15.56 7.20
N VAL A 44 13.42 -14.45 7.83
CA VAL A 44 12.02 -14.02 7.91
C VAL A 44 11.87 -12.53 7.67
N THR A 45 10.73 -12.16 7.09
CA THR A 45 10.14 -10.82 7.20
C THR A 45 8.83 -10.92 7.99
N VAL A 46 8.29 -9.80 8.44
CA VAL A 46 7.17 -9.78 9.38
C VAL A 46 5.95 -9.08 8.78
N ASN A 47 4.80 -9.77 8.80
CA ASN A 47 3.51 -9.13 8.63
C ASN A 47 3.24 -8.21 9.83
N HIS A 48 3.05 -6.93 9.55
CA HIS A 48 2.99 -5.91 10.58
C HIS A 48 1.62 -5.75 11.25
N THR A 49 0.66 -6.62 10.89
CA THR A 49 -0.68 -6.67 11.46
C THR A 49 -0.92 -7.99 12.18
N LEU A 50 -1.17 -7.90 13.50
CA LEU A 50 -1.64 -8.99 14.33
C LEU A 50 -3.17 -9.10 14.31
N GLY A 51 -3.69 -10.32 14.18
CA GLY A 51 -5.12 -10.63 14.32
C GLY A 51 -5.39 -11.56 15.51
N CYS A 52 -6.66 -11.79 15.84
CA CYS A 52 -7.07 -12.65 16.97
C CYS A 52 -6.85 -14.16 16.74
N GLY A 53 -6.53 -14.57 15.51
CA GLY A 53 -6.25 -15.98 15.15
C GLY A 53 -7.48 -16.90 15.11
N LYS A 54 -8.68 -16.40 15.40
CA LYS A 54 -9.90 -17.21 15.56
C LYS A 54 -11.13 -16.69 14.79
N CYS A 55 -11.07 -15.51 14.19
CA CYS A 55 -12.17 -14.99 13.37
C CYS A 55 -12.03 -15.42 11.91
N MET A 56 -13.11 -15.29 11.14
CA MET A 56 -13.11 -15.70 9.72
C MET A 56 -12.03 -15.01 8.89
N TYR A 57 -11.75 -13.73 9.14
CA TYR A 57 -10.70 -13.00 8.42
C TYR A 57 -9.30 -13.53 8.77
N CYS A 58 -9.04 -13.85 10.04
CA CYS A 58 -7.77 -14.45 10.44
C CYS A 58 -7.58 -15.82 9.79
N PHE A 59 -8.63 -16.64 9.71
CA PHE A 59 -8.58 -17.93 9.01
C PHE A 59 -8.37 -17.80 7.51
N GLN A 60 -8.78 -16.67 6.91
CA GLN A 60 -8.52 -16.34 5.51
C GLN A 60 -7.14 -15.69 5.28
N GLY A 61 -6.36 -15.45 6.33
CA GLY A 61 -5.08 -14.72 6.26
C GLY A 61 -5.22 -13.20 6.18
N GLU A 62 -6.42 -12.66 6.27
CA GLU A 62 -6.74 -11.23 6.17
C GLU A 62 -6.73 -10.58 7.57
N THR A 63 -5.61 -10.69 8.30
CA THR A 63 -5.50 -10.17 9.68
C THR A 63 -5.79 -8.68 9.79
N VAL A 64 -5.57 -7.91 8.71
CA VAL A 64 -5.88 -6.48 8.59
C VAL A 64 -7.37 -6.16 8.75
N LEU A 65 -8.25 -7.12 8.44
CA LEU A 65 -9.70 -6.98 8.58
C LEU A 65 -10.23 -7.50 9.93
N CYS A 66 -9.37 -8.04 10.78
CA CYS A 66 -9.76 -8.50 12.11
C CYS A 66 -10.27 -7.33 12.96
N ALA A 67 -11.41 -7.46 13.63
CA ALA A 67 -11.92 -6.43 14.54
C ALA A 67 -10.99 -6.18 15.75
N GLU A 68 -10.19 -7.17 16.12
CA GLU A 68 -9.17 -7.07 17.18
C GLU A 68 -7.77 -6.77 16.60
N ASN A 69 -7.66 -6.32 15.34
CA ASN A 69 -6.35 -6.09 14.71
C ASN A 69 -5.52 -5.07 15.50
N ARG A 70 -4.21 -5.33 15.57
CA ARG A 70 -3.23 -4.39 16.13
C ARG A 70 -1.96 -4.38 15.30
N GLY A 71 -1.42 -3.20 15.05
CA GLY A 71 -0.09 -3.08 14.48
C GLY A 71 0.97 -3.60 15.45
N ILE A 72 2.01 -4.27 14.93
CA ILE A 72 3.04 -4.93 15.77
C ILE A 72 3.70 -3.97 16.77
N ALA A 73 4.02 -2.74 16.35
CA ALA A 73 4.60 -1.72 17.23
C ALA A 73 3.66 -1.34 18.39
N ILE A 74 2.36 -1.16 18.11
CA ILE A 74 1.34 -0.84 19.13
C ILE A 74 1.17 -2.01 20.11
N ALA A 75 1.32 -3.24 19.63
CA ALA A 75 1.25 -4.45 20.43
C ALA A 75 2.52 -4.72 21.27
N GLY A 76 3.55 -3.86 21.17
CA GLY A 76 4.81 -4.01 21.91
C GLY A 76 5.91 -4.74 21.16
N TYR A 77 5.73 -5.01 19.87
CA TYR A 77 6.65 -5.72 18.99
C TYR A 77 7.28 -4.79 17.94
N GLY A 78 7.78 -3.63 18.38
CA GLY A 78 8.45 -2.68 17.50
C GLY A 78 9.75 -3.22 16.91
N GLY A 79 9.96 -2.97 15.61
CA GLY A 79 11.09 -3.47 14.84
C GLY A 79 12.38 -2.66 14.95
N ASP A 80 12.35 -1.44 15.50
CA ASP A 80 13.52 -0.55 15.60
C ASP A 80 14.43 -0.96 16.79
N THR A 81 14.90 -2.20 16.76
CA THR A 81 15.69 -2.86 17.81
C THR A 81 16.59 -3.94 17.21
N ASN A 82 17.67 -4.30 17.91
CA ASN A 82 18.57 -5.38 17.50
C ASN A 82 17.98 -6.78 17.69
N LEU A 83 16.99 -6.92 18.58
CA LEU A 83 16.32 -8.18 18.87
C LEU A 83 14.83 -7.93 19.12
N LEU A 84 14.00 -8.76 18.48
CA LEU A 84 12.55 -8.73 18.60
C LEU A 84 12.03 -10.15 18.86
N ALA A 85 11.20 -10.30 19.88
CA ALA A 85 10.43 -11.53 20.12
C ALA A 85 9.00 -11.30 19.65
N ILE A 86 8.52 -12.09 18.69
CA ILE A 86 7.22 -11.88 18.02
C ILE A 86 6.53 -13.25 17.76
N PRO A 87 5.19 -13.33 17.69
CA PRO A 87 4.51 -14.57 17.32
C PRO A 87 4.93 -15.08 15.94
N GLU A 88 5.23 -16.38 15.84
CA GLU A 88 5.65 -17.01 14.57
C GLU A 88 4.60 -16.87 13.46
N THR A 89 3.32 -16.71 13.82
CA THR A 89 2.20 -16.51 12.89
C THR A 89 2.25 -15.19 12.13
N THR A 90 3.11 -14.25 12.55
CA THR A 90 3.39 -13.02 11.80
C THR A 90 4.60 -13.14 10.87
N CYS A 91 5.45 -14.15 11.08
CA CYS A 91 6.65 -14.34 10.30
C CYS A 91 6.30 -14.92 8.92
N ILE A 92 6.92 -14.37 7.89
CA ILE A 92 6.82 -14.81 6.50
C ILE A 92 8.23 -15.25 6.08
N PRO A 93 8.40 -16.43 5.47
CA PRO A 93 9.70 -16.87 4.97
C PRO A 93 10.28 -15.85 3.97
N LEU A 94 11.54 -15.46 4.18
CA LEU A 94 12.28 -14.62 3.25
C LEU A 94 13.22 -15.50 2.43
N ILE A 95 12.89 -15.70 1.16
CA ILE A 95 13.67 -16.53 0.22
C ILE A 95 15.10 -16.02 0.05
N ASP A 96 16.05 -16.92 -0.20
CA ASP A 96 17.50 -16.65 -0.11
C ASP A 96 18.00 -15.55 -1.05
N ASN A 97 17.36 -15.40 -2.21
CA ASN A 97 17.72 -14.39 -3.21
C ASN A 97 17.20 -12.98 -2.88
N LEU A 98 16.39 -12.81 -1.82
CA LEU A 98 15.96 -11.50 -1.34
C LEU A 98 16.77 -11.09 -0.11
N SER A 99 17.33 -9.89 -0.14
CA SER A 99 18.04 -9.31 0.99
C SER A 99 17.07 -8.97 2.14
N PHE A 100 17.61 -8.72 3.34
CA PHE A 100 16.79 -8.23 4.45
C PHE A 100 16.15 -6.86 4.14
N ILE A 101 16.81 -6.01 3.36
CA ILE A 101 16.26 -4.73 2.89
C ILE A 101 15.05 -4.98 1.98
N ASP A 102 15.11 -5.97 1.08
CA ASP A 102 13.95 -6.36 0.29
C ASP A 102 12.83 -6.90 1.19
N GLY A 103 13.19 -7.63 2.26
CA GLY A 103 12.26 -8.08 3.28
C GLY A 103 11.50 -6.94 3.97
N THR A 104 12.18 -5.83 4.33
CA THR A 104 11.49 -4.67 4.94
C THR A 104 10.51 -4.04 3.97
N PHE A 105 10.90 -3.93 2.70
CA PHE A 105 10.02 -3.45 1.64
C PHE A 105 8.76 -4.33 1.50
N VAL A 106 8.92 -5.65 1.47
CA VAL A 106 7.81 -6.61 1.41
C VAL A 106 6.86 -6.46 2.60
N ALA A 107 7.38 -6.20 3.80
CA ALA A 107 6.61 -6.15 5.04
C ALA A 107 5.48 -5.10 5.03
N CYS A 108 5.62 -4.01 4.27
CA CYS A 108 4.64 -2.93 4.23
C CYS A 108 4.44 -2.38 2.82
N THR A 109 5.38 -1.56 2.33
CA THR A 109 5.21 -0.80 1.07
C THR A 109 4.93 -1.74 -0.12
N GLY A 110 5.69 -2.81 -0.25
CA GLY A 110 5.55 -3.82 -1.28
C GLY A 110 4.23 -4.60 -1.19
N ALA A 111 3.87 -5.10 0.00
CA ALA A 111 2.60 -5.79 0.20
C ALA A 111 1.39 -4.86 -0.05
N THR A 112 1.47 -3.60 0.40
CA THR A 112 0.43 -2.58 0.15
C THR A 112 0.23 -2.38 -1.35
N ALA A 113 1.32 -2.18 -2.09
CA ALA A 113 1.30 -1.97 -3.52
C ALA A 113 0.80 -3.21 -4.29
N TYR A 114 1.25 -4.40 -3.90
CA TYR A 114 0.79 -5.66 -4.49
C TYR A 114 -0.71 -5.89 -4.30
N ASN A 115 -1.21 -5.65 -3.09
CA ASN A 115 -2.62 -5.81 -2.77
C ASN A 115 -3.49 -4.82 -3.57
N ALA A 116 -3.01 -3.58 -3.74
CA ALA A 116 -3.68 -2.57 -4.57
C ALA A 116 -3.65 -2.93 -6.06
N ALA A 117 -2.52 -3.42 -6.56
CA ALA A 117 -2.34 -3.85 -7.95
C ALA A 117 -3.34 -4.97 -8.31
N LYS A 118 -3.49 -5.98 -7.45
CA LYS A 118 -4.47 -7.06 -7.62
C LYS A 118 -5.92 -6.56 -7.66
N ARG A 119 -6.23 -5.48 -6.93
CA ARG A 119 -7.60 -4.93 -6.83
C ARG A 119 -7.95 -4.00 -7.98
N VAL A 120 -6.96 -3.28 -8.53
CA VAL A 120 -7.20 -2.33 -9.61
C VAL A 120 -7.33 -3.02 -10.97
N ILE A 121 -6.57 -4.10 -11.21
CA ILE A 121 -6.55 -4.83 -12.48
C ILE A 121 -7.95 -5.40 -12.77
N SER A 122 -8.41 -5.17 -14.00
CA SER A 122 -9.61 -5.81 -14.57
C SER A 122 -9.19 -6.66 -15.79
N ASN A 123 -10.05 -7.59 -16.21
CA ASN A 123 -9.70 -8.59 -17.23
C ASN A 123 -9.69 -8.04 -18.67
N ASP A 124 -10.10 -6.78 -18.88
CA ASP A 124 -10.46 -6.29 -20.22
C ASP A 124 -9.35 -5.46 -20.88
N GLU A 125 -8.72 -4.52 -20.16
CA GLU A 125 -7.52 -3.74 -20.51
C GLU A 125 -6.83 -3.33 -19.19
N ASN A 126 -5.58 -2.83 -19.15
CA ASN A 126 -4.96 -2.38 -17.89
C ASN A 126 -4.24 -1.04 -18.07
N ASN A 127 -5.03 0.01 -18.34
CA ASN A 127 -4.55 1.40 -18.41
C ASN A 127 -4.76 2.05 -17.04
N ILE A 128 -3.69 2.21 -16.27
CA ILE A 128 -3.76 2.56 -14.85
C ILE A 128 -3.07 3.89 -14.57
N ALA A 129 -3.79 4.79 -13.88
CA ALA A 129 -3.22 6.03 -13.36
C ALA A 129 -2.82 5.88 -11.88
N ILE A 130 -1.61 6.29 -11.52
CA ILE A 130 -1.12 6.27 -10.13
C ILE A 130 -0.95 7.68 -9.62
N PHE A 131 -1.69 8.05 -8.59
CA PHE A 131 -1.61 9.37 -7.97
C PHE A 131 -0.69 9.35 -6.75
N GLY A 132 0.37 10.15 -6.82
CA GLY A 132 1.47 10.21 -5.86
C GLY A 132 2.66 9.36 -6.30
N LEU A 133 3.83 9.99 -6.47
CA LEU A 133 5.09 9.33 -6.78
C LEU A 133 5.99 9.25 -5.54
N GLY A 134 5.39 8.84 -4.42
CA GLY A 134 6.10 8.43 -3.21
C GLY A 134 6.45 6.93 -3.24
N PRO A 135 6.98 6.38 -2.13
CA PRO A 135 7.40 4.98 -2.06
C PRO A 135 6.31 3.98 -2.48
N VAL A 136 5.08 4.13 -1.96
CA VAL A 136 3.95 3.24 -2.30
C VAL A 136 3.54 3.39 -3.76
N GLY A 137 3.41 4.62 -4.26
CA GLY A 137 3.02 4.86 -5.66
C GLY A 137 4.04 4.31 -6.66
N LEU A 138 5.34 4.56 -6.44
CA LEU A 138 6.41 3.99 -7.26
C LEU A 138 6.39 2.46 -7.22
N SER A 139 6.12 1.87 -6.05
CA SER A 139 5.98 0.42 -5.90
C SER A 139 4.80 -0.14 -6.70
N CYS A 140 3.65 0.53 -6.68
CA CYS A 140 2.51 0.17 -7.50
C CYS A 140 2.87 0.17 -8.99
N ILE A 141 3.59 1.19 -9.46
CA ILE A 141 4.03 1.28 -10.87
C ILE A 141 4.89 0.08 -11.24
N LEU A 142 5.93 -0.21 -10.45
CA LEU A 142 6.85 -1.32 -10.73
C LEU A 142 6.10 -2.67 -10.78
N ILE A 143 5.20 -2.92 -9.83
CA ILE A 143 4.41 -4.16 -9.79
C ILE A 143 3.46 -4.24 -10.99
N LEU A 144 2.71 -3.17 -11.27
CA LEU A 144 1.73 -3.16 -12.35
C LEU A 144 2.37 -3.29 -13.74
N GLN A 145 3.52 -2.65 -13.97
CA GLN A 145 4.29 -2.84 -15.19
C GLN A 145 4.73 -4.31 -15.37
N LYS A 146 5.14 -4.98 -14.28
CA LYS A 146 5.45 -6.42 -14.31
C LYS A 146 4.23 -7.29 -14.52
N MET A 147 3.03 -6.81 -14.17
CA MET A 147 1.75 -7.46 -14.47
C MET A 147 1.23 -7.15 -15.89
N GLY A 148 1.99 -6.42 -16.71
CA GLY A 148 1.64 -6.11 -18.10
C GLY A 148 0.70 -4.91 -18.26
N ALA A 149 0.50 -4.11 -17.20
CA ALA A 149 -0.31 -2.90 -17.28
C ALA A 149 0.44 -1.74 -17.94
N TYR A 150 -0.28 -0.91 -18.67
CA TYR A 150 0.17 0.42 -19.07
C TYR A 150 -0.09 1.39 -17.92
N VAL A 151 0.96 1.99 -17.38
CA VAL A 151 0.88 2.81 -16.16
C VAL A 151 1.32 4.25 -16.43
N VAL A 152 0.55 5.21 -15.92
CA VAL A 152 0.93 6.63 -15.90
C VAL A 152 1.01 7.12 -14.47
N GLY A 153 2.18 7.61 -14.06
CA GLY A 153 2.43 8.18 -12.74
C GLY A 153 2.12 9.67 -12.70
N ILE A 154 1.44 10.13 -11.64
CA ILE A 154 0.95 11.51 -11.52
C ILE A 154 1.41 12.08 -10.18
N ASP A 155 2.18 13.16 -10.21
CA ASP A 155 2.58 13.90 -9.00
C ASP A 155 2.75 15.38 -9.36
N PRO A 156 2.30 16.32 -8.51
CA PRO A 156 2.45 17.76 -8.80
C PRO A 156 3.92 18.21 -8.68
N ASN A 157 4.74 17.51 -7.91
CA ASN A 157 6.13 17.88 -7.69
C ASN A 157 7.03 17.35 -8.82
N SER A 158 7.64 18.27 -9.59
CA SER A 158 8.53 17.89 -10.71
C SER A 158 9.70 17.03 -10.27
N LYS A 159 10.28 17.26 -9.08
CA LYS A 159 11.41 16.47 -8.56
C LYS A 159 11.03 15.01 -8.33
N ARG A 160 9.77 14.74 -7.96
CA ARG A 160 9.28 13.36 -7.83
C ARG A 160 9.07 12.69 -9.19
N ARG A 161 8.63 13.45 -10.19
CA ARG A 161 8.53 12.97 -11.58
C ARG A 161 9.91 12.68 -12.17
N GLU A 162 10.89 13.55 -11.93
CA GLU A 162 12.29 13.36 -12.32
C GLU A 162 12.90 12.12 -11.65
N PHE A 163 12.65 11.94 -10.34
CA PHE A 163 13.09 10.75 -9.62
C PHE A 163 12.41 9.46 -10.14
N ALA A 164 11.12 9.51 -10.45
CA ALA A 164 10.44 8.37 -11.08
C ALA A 164 11.07 8.02 -12.44
N ALA A 165 11.38 9.03 -13.26
CA ALA A 165 12.04 8.85 -14.54
C ALA A 165 13.44 8.23 -14.40
N SER A 166 14.22 8.59 -13.37
CA SER A 166 15.52 7.97 -13.11
C SER A 166 15.42 6.50 -12.70
N LEU A 167 14.25 6.04 -12.24
CA LEU A 167 13.93 4.63 -11.97
C LEU A 167 13.38 3.89 -13.20
N GLY A 168 13.35 4.53 -14.37
CA GLY A 168 12.79 3.96 -15.61
C GLY A 168 11.27 4.12 -15.76
N VAL A 169 10.61 4.89 -14.89
CA VAL A 169 9.20 5.24 -15.04
C VAL A 169 9.07 6.44 -15.97
N THR A 170 8.93 6.19 -17.27
CA THR A 170 8.94 7.26 -18.28
C THR A 170 7.60 7.94 -18.48
N ASN A 171 6.49 7.25 -18.19
CA ASN A 171 5.15 7.79 -18.35
C ASN A 171 4.73 8.52 -17.06
N VAL A 172 5.23 9.74 -16.88
CA VAL A 172 4.89 10.60 -15.75
C VAL A 172 4.26 11.91 -16.20
N SER A 173 3.33 12.43 -15.40
CA SER A 173 2.57 13.63 -15.72
C SER A 173 2.24 14.45 -14.47
N ASP A 174 1.87 15.70 -14.67
CA ASP A 174 1.17 16.50 -13.66
C ASP A 174 -0.36 16.39 -13.81
N PHE A 175 -1.08 17.02 -12.88
CA PHE A 175 -2.54 17.03 -12.85
C PHE A 175 -3.15 17.78 -14.03
N ASP A 176 -2.61 18.96 -14.38
CA ASP A 176 -3.17 19.81 -15.43
C ASP A 176 -3.18 19.09 -16.78
N THR A 177 -2.06 18.42 -17.09
CA THR A 177 -1.91 17.62 -18.31
C THR A 177 -2.92 16.48 -18.35
N ILE A 178 -3.04 15.69 -17.27
CA ILE A 178 -3.99 14.56 -17.22
C ILE A 178 -5.45 15.01 -17.30
N ILE A 179 -5.81 16.08 -16.60
CA ILE A 179 -7.17 16.62 -16.62
C ILE A 179 -7.51 17.14 -18.03
N ASN A 180 -6.56 17.75 -18.73
CA ASN A 180 -6.76 18.23 -20.09
C ASN A 180 -6.81 17.09 -21.13
N LEU A 181 -6.06 16.00 -20.94
CA LEU A 181 -6.16 14.81 -21.79
C LEU A 181 -7.60 14.23 -21.81
N LYS A 182 -8.28 14.21 -20.66
CA LYS A 182 -9.70 13.85 -20.59
C LYS A 182 -10.59 14.76 -21.44
N LYS A 183 -10.32 16.07 -21.44
CA LYS A 183 -11.10 17.07 -22.20
C LYS A 183 -10.89 16.94 -23.71
N GLN A 184 -9.69 16.57 -24.13
CA GLN A 184 -9.27 16.56 -25.53
C GLN A 184 -9.58 15.24 -26.26
N SER A 185 -9.85 14.15 -25.54
CA SER A 185 -10.20 12.87 -26.16
C SER A 185 -11.13 12.03 -25.27
N PRO A 186 -12.45 12.31 -25.25
CA PRO A 186 -13.42 11.50 -24.53
C PRO A 186 -13.49 10.03 -25.01
N ASN A 187 -12.89 9.74 -26.17
CA ASN A 187 -12.91 8.44 -26.86
C ASN A 187 -11.55 7.70 -26.85
N LEU A 188 -10.54 8.17 -26.11
CA LEU A 188 -9.48 7.22 -25.70
C LEU A 188 -10.17 6.13 -24.87
N SER A 189 -9.75 4.86 -24.97
CA SER A 189 -10.26 3.80 -24.07
C SER A 189 -10.01 4.09 -22.58
N GLY A 190 -9.33 5.20 -22.28
CA GLY A 190 -9.31 5.88 -21.00
C GLY A 190 -8.54 5.08 -19.94
N PHE A 191 -8.44 5.64 -18.74
CA PHE A 191 -7.98 4.85 -17.61
C PHE A 191 -9.11 3.96 -17.15
N ASN A 192 -8.91 2.66 -17.13
CA ASN A 192 -9.87 1.73 -16.53
C ASN A 192 -9.46 1.32 -15.11
N GLY A 193 -8.30 1.81 -14.65
CA GLY A 193 -7.84 1.71 -13.28
C GLY A 193 -7.20 3.00 -12.76
N SER A 194 -7.34 3.27 -11.47
CA SER A 194 -6.55 4.28 -10.77
C SER A 194 -6.18 3.83 -9.37
N ILE A 195 -4.99 4.20 -8.89
CA ILE A 195 -4.58 4.01 -7.49
C ILE A 195 -4.18 5.35 -6.87
N GLU A 196 -4.81 5.73 -5.77
CA GLU A 196 -4.54 6.95 -5.01
C GLU A 196 -3.65 6.64 -3.79
N THR A 197 -2.45 7.23 -3.73
CA THR A 197 -1.45 6.94 -2.69
C THR A 197 -1.00 8.17 -1.90
N SER A 198 -1.48 9.36 -2.26
CA SER A 198 -1.05 10.64 -1.69
C SER A 198 -1.88 11.10 -0.50
N GLY A 199 -3.15 10.70 -0.40
CA GLY A 199 -4.11 11.24 0.55
C GLY A 199 -4.56 12.67 0.22
N SER A 200 -4.21 13.21 -0.95
CA SER A 200 -4.69 14.54 -1.36
C SER A 200 -6.17 14.47 -1.75
N PHE A 201 -7.00 15.34 -1.18
CA PHE A 201 -8.42 15.45 -1.57
C PHE A 201 -8.59 15.71 -3.07
N PHE A 202 -7.70 16.52 -3.64
CA PHE A 202 -7.71 16.79 -5.06
C PHE A 202 -7.37 15.54 -5.88
N ALA A 203 -6.32 14.80 -5.48
CA ALA A 203 -5.97 13.53 -6.11
C ALA A 203 -7.08 12.49 -6.01
N GLN A 204 -7.73 12.40 -4.85
CA GLN A 204 -8.84 11.50 -4.60
C GLN A 204 -10.01 11.77 -5.54
N SER A 205 -10.36 13.03 -5.78
CA SER A 205 -11.43 13.38 -6.71
C SER A 205 -11.04 13.10 -8.17
N VAL A 206 -9.85 13.55 -8.59
CA VAL A 206 -9.37 13.39 -9.96
C VAL A 206 -9.21 11.91 -10.33
N ALA A 207 -8.82 11.05 -9.38
CA ALA A 207 -8.69 9.61 -9.59
C ALA A 207 -9.97 8.96 -10.11
N ILE A 208 -11.15 9.43 -9.70
CA ILE A 208 -12.44 8.94 -10.21
C ILE A 208 -12.79 9.62 -11.53
N ASP A 209 -12.54 10.92 -11.65
CA ASP A 209 -12.94 11.71 -12.82
C ASP A 209 -12.34 11.17 -14.11
N ILE A 210 -11.07 10.76 -14.08
CA ILE A 210 -10.34 10.32 -15.28
C ILE A 210 -10.71 8.90 -15.73
N LEU A 211 -11.43 8.14 -14.91
CA LEU A 211 -11.78 6.77 -15.25
C LEU A 211 -12.80 6.70 -16.38
N ALA A 212 -12.58 5.76 -17.29
CA ALA A 212 -13.55 5.27 -18.26
C ALA A 212 -14.72 4.57 -17.55
N PRO A 213 -15.86 4.37 -18.25
CA PRO A 213 -16.95 3.54 -17.73
C PRO A 213 -16.47 2.16 -17.26
N LYS A 214 -17.03 1.67 -16.16
CA LYS A 214 -16.69 0.43 -15.46
C LYS A 214 -15.27 0.39 -14.87
N GLY A 215 -14.57 1.52 -14.84
CA GLY A 215 -13.24 1.62 -14.24
C GLY A 215 -13.23 1.35 -12.73
N ARG A 216 -12.03 1.10 -12.18
CA ARG A 216 -11.80 0.83 -10.76
C ARG A 216 -10.88 1.87 -10.13
N ALA A 217 -11.31 2.49 -9.03
CA ALA A 217 -10.48 3.38 -8.22
C ALA A 217 -10.10 2.70 -6.90
N VAL A 218 -8.80 2.52 -6.65
CA VAL A 218 -8.26 1.97 -5.40
C VAL A 218 -7.66 3.08 -4.55
N TYR A 219 -8.05 3.17 -3.29
CA TYR A 219 -7.56 4.17 -2.33
C TYR A 219 -6.67 3.55 -1.28
N LEU A 220 -5.45 4.10 -1.15
CA LEU A 220 -4.45 3.76 -0.13
C LEU A 220 -4.10 4.98 0.74
N GLY A 221 -4.08 6.18 0.16
CA GLY A 221 -3.70 7.41 0.84
C GLY A 221 -4.65 7.78 1.97
N LEU A 222 -4.10 8.05 3.15
CA LEU A 222 -4.86 8.47 4.32
C LEU A 222 -4.82 10.00 4.48
N SER A 223 -5.97 10.58 4.78
CA SER A 223 -6.11 12.03 5.01
C SER A 223 -7.15 12.33 6.07
N LYS A 224 -6.85 13.26 6.97
CA LYS A 224 -7.82 13.83 7.91
C LYS A 224 -8.44 15.07 7.28
N GLY A 225 -9.72 15.03 6.91
CA GLY A 225 -10.42 16.21 6.39
C GLY A 225 -11.75 15.87 5.73
N LYS A 226 -12.22 16.79 4.86
CA LYS A 226 -13.56 16.73 4.30
C LYS A 226 -13.67 15.65 3.20
N PRO A 227 -14.85 15.03 3.02
CA PRO A 227 -15.12 14.18 1.87
C PRO A 227 -14.78 14.90 0.55
N SER A 228 -14.12 14.18 -0.36
CA SER A 228 -13.58 14.68 -1.63
C SER A 228 -14.19 14.02 -2.87
N ILE A 229 -15.15 13.10 -2.66
CA ILE A 229 -15.77 12.25 -3.68
C ILE A 229 -17.26 12.57 -3.75
N SER A 230 -17.78 12.75 -4.97
CA SER A 230 -19.20 12.97 -5.27
C SER A 230 -19.82 11.77 -6.01
N PRO A 231 -21.05 11.34 -5.67
CA PRO A 231 -21.78 10.30 -6.40
C PRO A 231 -21.88 10.53 -7.92
N GLU A 232 -21.98 11.78 -8.35
CA GLU A 232 -22.07 12.15 -9.78
C GLU A 232 -20.85 11.69 -10.59
N GLN A 233 -19.68 11.57 -9.94
CA GLN A 233 -18.44 11.17 -10.61
C GLN A 233 -18.46 9.70 -11.06
N PHE A 234 -19.27 8.84 -10.43
CA PHE A 234 -19.21 7.39 -10.65
C PHE A 234 -20.53 6.72 -11.03
N ILE A 235 -21.70 7.28 -10.71
CA ILE A 235 -22.99 6.62 -10.99
C ILE A 235 -23.18 6.38 -12.50
N HIS A 236 -23.00 7.40 -13.33
CA HIS A 236 -23.19 7.28 -14.78
C HIS A 236 -22.10 6.48 -15.49
N LYS A 237 -20.94 6.35 -14.84
CA LYS A 237 -19.80 5.55 -15.33
C LYS A 237 -19.79 4.14 -14.77
N GLN A 238 -20.66 3.79 -13.81
CA GLN A 238 -20.63 2.51 -13.10
C GLN A 238 -19.24 2.16 -12.54
N ILE A 239 -18.52 3.15 -12.00
CA ILE A 239 -17.18 2.95 -11.45
C ILE A 239 -17.26 2.19 -10.12
N THR A 240 -16.29 1.30 -9.89
CA THR A 240 -16.10 0.63 -8.59
C THR A 240 -15.06 1.38 -7.77
N ILE A 241 -15.40 1.77 -6.55
CA ILE A 241 -14.47 2.39 -5.59
C ILE A 241 -14.08 1.36 -4.54
N ILE A 242 -12.78 1.20 -4.31
CA ILE A 242 -12.22 0.12 -3.49
C ILE A 242 -11.24 0.72 -2.47
N GLY A 243 -11.44 0.41 -1.19
CA GLY A 243 -10.43 0.64 -0.17
C GLY A 243 -9.41 -0.51 -0.16
N SER A 244 -8.13 -0.21 0.08
CA SER A 244 -7.10 -1.23 0.18
C SER A 244 -6.13 -0.91 1.32
N LYS A 245 -5.73 -1.95 2.06
CA LYS A 245 -4.81 -1.89 3.19
C LYS A 245 -4.10 -3.24 3.34
N VAL A 246 -2.96 -3.24 4.02
CA VAL A 246 -2.27 -4.41 4.58
C VAL A 246 -1.95 -4.16 6.06
#